data_AF-A0A0J9XKN7-F1
#
_entry.id   AF-A0A0J9XKN7-F1
#
_cell.length_a   1.000
_cell.length_b   1.000
_cell.length_c   1.000
_cell.angle_alpha   90.00
_cell.angle_beta   90.00
_cell.angle_gamma   90.00
#
_symmetry.space_group_name_H-M   'P 1'
#
loop_
_entity.id
_entity.type
_entity.pdbx_description
1 polymer ?
#
loop_
_entity_poly.entity_id
_entity_poly.type
_entity_poly.pdbx_seq_one_letter_code
_entity_poly.pdbx_strand_id
1 'polypeptide(L)' 'MWSLLKSSFTSFTRPAVASSILSSVSQQMRGMKVKSSVKKFCKACYIVRRKGRVYVYCKTNPKHKQRQG' A
#
# COMPACT_ATOMS: atom_id res chain seq x y z
N MET A 1 54.95 -21.75 -12.29
CA MET A 1 53.49 -21.60 -12.35
C MET A 1 52.97 -21.02 -11.03
N TRP A 2 53.00 -19.70 -10.85
CA TRP A 2 52.13 -19.06 -9.86
C TRP A 2 51.55 -17.79 -10.47
N SER A 3 50.26 -17.88 -10.77
CA SER A 3 49.50 -16.86 -11.48
C SER A 3 49.11 -15.71 -10.56
N LEU A 4 49.15 -14.54 -11.17
CA LEU A 4 48.76 -13.20 -10.75
C LEU A 4 47.28 -13.04 -10.33
N LEU A 5 47.00 -11.84 -9.79
CA LEU A 5 45.72 -11.13 -9.60
C LEU A 5 44.93 -11.40 -8.30
N LYS A 6 45.24 -10.62 -7.25
CA LYS A 6 44.22 -10.13 -6.32
C LYS A 6 43.86 -8.71 -6.75
N SER A 7 42.74 -8.63 -7.45
CA SER A 7 42.12 -7.42 -7.97
C SER A 7 41.72 -6.47 -6.84
N SER A 8 42.02 -5.21 -7.11
CA SER A 8 41.73 -4.00 -6.37
C SER A 8 40.30 -3.96 -5.79
N PHE A 9 40.19 -3.81 -4.48
CA PHE A 9 38.94 -3.41 -3.82
C PHE A 9 38.65 -1.96 -4.20
N THR A 10 37.68 -1.75 -5.09
CA THR A 10 37.20 -0.42 -5.44
C THR A 10 36.38 0.15 -4.28
N SER A 11 36.81 1.33 -3.81
CA SER A 11 36.14 2.15 -2.82
C SER A 11 34.80 2.63 -3.35
N PHE A 12 33.70 2.08 -2.85
CA PHE A 12 32.36 2.59 -3.13
C PHE A 12 32.05 3.78 -2.20
N THR A 13 32.39 4.99 -2.63
CA THR A 13 31.79 6.21 -2.09
C THR A 13 30.33 6.28 -2.55
N ARG A 14 29.36 5.93 -1.68
CA ARG A 14 27.94 6.22 -1.94
C ARG A 14 27.58 7.57 -1.32
N PRO A 15 27.05 8.52 -2.12
CA PRO A 15 26.81 9.88 -1.68
C PRO A 15 25.61 9.99 -0.75
N ALA A 16 25.67 10.98 0.13
CA ALA A 16 24.60 11.45 0.99
C ALA A 16 23.44 12.02 0.16
N VAL A 17 22.31 11.32 0.13
CA VAL A 17 21.03 11.86 -0.36
C VAL A 17 20.03 11.93 0.79
N ALA A 18 20.29 12.85 1.71
CA ALA A 18 19.30 13.35 2.66
C ALA A 18 18.36 14.32 1.93
N SER A 19 17.33 13.82 1.23
CA SER A 19 16.30 14.68 0.61
C SER A 19 14.91 14.06 0.41
N SER A 20 14.62 12.85 0.91
CA SER A 20 13.34 12.17 0.60
C SER A 20 12.33 12.05 1.76
N ILE A 21 12.57 12.67 2.92
CA ILE A 21 11.63 12.62 4.06
C ILE A 21 10.31 13.40 3.79
N LEU A 22 10.21 14.19 2.71
CA LEU A 22 9.01 14.98 2.40
C LEU A 22 7.95 14.31 1.50
N SER A 23 8.06 13.00 1.21
CA SER A 23 7.05 12.31 0.37
C SER A 23 5.94 11.61 1.17
N SER A 24 6.00 11.61 2.50
CA SER A 24 5.18 10.73 3.37
C SER A 24 3.89 11.36 3.92
N VAL A 25 3.37 12.44 3.35
CA VAL A 25 2.05 13.00 3.73
C VAL A 25 1.16 13.23 2.50
N SER A 26 1.22 12.34 1.50
CA SER A 26 0.08 12.20 0.58
C SER A 26 -1.02 11.48 1.34
N GLN A 27 -1.97 12.24 1.87
CA GLN A 27 -3.19 11.72 2.47
C GLN A 27 -3.90 10.84 1.42
N GLN A 28 -3.75 9.53 1.55
CA GLN A 28 -4.33 8.53 0.66
C GLN A 28 -5.82 8.83 0.43
N MET A 29 -6.14 9.34 -0.76
CA MET A 29 -7.50 9.53 -1.22
C MET A 29 -8.21 8.16 -1.17
N ARG A 30 -9.24 8.06 -0.33
CA ARG A 30 -9.72 6.76 0.20
C ARG A 30 -10.49 5.95 -0.84
N GLY A 31 -9.75 5.12 -1.58
CA GLY A 31 -10.24 3.94 -2.32
C GLY A 31 -10.76 2.83 -1.39
N MET A 32 -11.40 1.82 -1.98
CA MET A 32 -12.06 0.71 -1.27
C MET A 32 -11.09 -0.09 -0.40
N LYS A 33 -11.46 -0.36 0.86
CA LYS A 33 -10.60 -1.07 1.82
C LYS A 33 -10.85 -2.57 1.78
N VAL A 34 -9.83 -3.37 1.51
CA VAL A 34 -9.93 -4.84 1.56
C VAL A 34 -9.73 -5.32 3.00
N LYS A 35 -10.66 -6.13 3.53
CA LYS A 35 -10.62 -6.72 4.87
C LYS A 35 -11.11 -8.16 4.84
N SER A 36 -10.65 -9.00 5.75
CA SER A 36 -11.13 -10.39 5.90
C SER A 36 -12.59 -10.46 6.38
N SER A 37 -12.99 -9.53 7.25
CA SER A 37 -14.35 -9.36 7.74
C SER A 37 -14.90 -7.99 7.36
N VAL A 38 -16.17 -7.98 6.93
CA VAL A 38 -16.84 -6.77 6.44
C VAL A 38 -18.06 -6.50 7.29
N LYS A 39 -18.18 -5.27 7.80
CA LYS A 39 -19.29 -4.83 8.65
C LYS A 39 -19.85 -3.48 8.20
N LYS A 40 -21.12 -3.22 8.49
CA LYS A 40 -21.75 -1.91 8.27
C LYS A 40 -21.38 -0.97 9.42
N PHE A 41 -21.04 0.28 9.10
CA PHE A 41 -20.71 1.32 10.09
C PHE A 41 -21.83 2.34 10.28
N CYS A 42 -22.72 2.44 9.29
CA CYS A 42 -23.70 3.50 9.18
C CYS A 42 -25.03 2.95 8.65
N LYS A 43 -26.13 3.67 8.87
CA LYS A 43 -27.47 3.28 8.36
C LYS A 43 -27.54 3.25 6.83
N ALA A 44 -26.77 4.12 6.17
CA ALA A 44 -26.68 4.19 4.71
C ALA A 44 -25.70 3.16 4.09
N CYS A 45 -25.04 2.35 4.92
CA CYS A 45 -24.07 1.36 4.48
C CYS A 45 -24.83 0.08 4.10
N TYR A 46 -24.64 -0.40 2.88
CA TYR A 46 -25.33 -1.60 2.39
C TYR A 46 -24.33 -2.63 1.85
N ILE A 47 -24.70 -3.89 2.00
CA ILE A 47 -23.89 -5.03 1.60
C ILE A 47 -24.34 -5.47 0.21
N VAL A 48 -23.38 -5.70 -0.69
CA VAL A 48 -23.63 -6.20 -2.05
C VAL A 48 -22.69 -7.36 -2.33
N ARG A 49 -23.22 -8.43 -2.92
CA ARG A 49 -22.41 -9.54 -3.42
C ARG A 49 -22.20 -9.35 -4.92
N ARG A 50 -20.94 -9.27 -5.37
CA ARG A 50 -20.56 -9.13 -6.79
C ARG A 50 -19.35 -10.00 -7.06
N LYS A 51 -19.28 -10.69 -8.21
CA LYS A 51 -18.13 -11.52 -8.59
C LYS A 51 -17.69 -12.50 -7.48
N GLY A 52 -18.65 -13.11 -6.77
CA GLY A 52 -18.40 -14.03 -5.66
C GLY A 52 -17.85 -13.41 -4.37
N ARG A 53 -17.69 -12.07 -4.29
CA ARG A 53 -17.16 -11.39 -3.10
C ARG A 53 -18.19 -10.45 -2.47
N VAL A 54 -18.05 -10.23 -1.17
CA VAL A 54 -18.91 -9.33 -0.40
C VAL A 54 -18.30 -7.93 -0.37
N TYR A 55 -19.10 -6.92 -0.68
CA TYR A 55 -18.72 -5.51 -0.65
C TYR A 55 -19.65 -4.74 0.28
N VAL A 56 -19.12 -3.75 0.98
CA VAL A 56 -19.91 -2.70 1.62
C VAL A 56 -19.71 -1.41 0.85
N TYR A 57 -20.82 -0.85 0.39
CA TYR A 57 -20.88 0.47 -0.20
C TYR A 57 -21.63 1.42 0.74
N CYS A 58 -21.30 2.69 0.65
CA CYS A 58 -21.96 3.76 1.38
C CYS A 58 -22.04 4.96 0.43
N LYS A 59 -23.25 5.51 0.26
CA LYS A 59 -23.49 6.66 -0.63
C LYS A 59 -23.00 7.96 -0.01
N THR A 60 -23.24 8.14 1.30
CA THR A 60 -22.88 9.35 2.05
C THR A 60 -21.39 9.45 2.37
N ASN A 61 -20.73 8.33 2.69
CA ASN A 61 -19.36 8.33 3.19
C ASN A 61 -18.47 7.31 2.45
N PRO A 62 -17.54 7.74 1.57
CA PRO A 62 -16.65 6.82 0.84
C PRO A 62 -15.67 6.07 1.76
N LYS A 63 -15.44 6.60 2.97
CA LYS A 63 -14.59 6.01 4.03
C LYS A 63 -15.04 4.60 4.45
N HIS A 64 -16.32 4.28 4.26
CA HIS A 64 -16.91 2.99 4.64
C HIS A 64 -16.86 1.92 3.55
N LYS A 65 -16.35 2.24 2.35
CA LYS A 65 -16.24 1.30 1.24
C LYS A 65 -15.28 0.14 1.59
N GLN A 66 -15.77 -1.10 1.63
CA GLN A 66 -14.99 -2.28 2.01
C GLN A 66 -15.23 -3.50 1.11
N ARG A 67 -14.20 -4.32 0.88
CA ARG A 67 -14.27 -5.60 0.12
C ARG A 67 -13.80 -6.76 1.01
N GLN A 68 -14.51 -7.88 0.94
CA GLN A 68 -14.13 -9.12 1.65
C GLN A 68 -13.12 -9.93 0.82
N GLY A 69 -11.95 -10.17 1.42
CA GLY A 69 -10.81 -10.85 0.78
C GLY A 69 -10.12 -10.00 -0.28
#